data_AF-A0A3P2A685-F1
#
_entry.id   AF-A0A3P2A685-F1
#
_cell.length_a   1.000
_cell.length_b   1.000
_cell.length_c   1.000
_cell.angle_alpha   90.00
_cell.angle_beta   90.00
_cell.angle_gamma   90.00
#
_symmetry.space_group_name_H-M   'P 1'
#
loop_
_entity.id
_entity.type
_entity.pdbx_description
1 polymer ?
#
loop_
_entity_poly.entity_id
_entity_poly.type
_entity_poly.pdbx_seq_one_letter_code
_entity_poly.pdbx_strand_id
1 'polypeptide(L)' 'MKTIAKTMMAVAVLSASFPSFASMRYSCHRYVGGEWQGATYVSANSKNEAEAKALQKYHDMGYKVDYVECK' A
#
# COMPACT_ATOMS: atom_id res chain seq x y z
N MET A 1 -47.79 -15.65 36.55
CA MET A 1 -47.07 -14.76 35.61
C MET A 1 -46.22 -15.60 34.68
N LYS A 2 -46.33 -15.36 33.37
CA LYS A 2 -45.90 -16.23 32.27
C LYS A 2 -44.37 -16.31 32.11
N THR A 3 -43.94 -17.45 31.62
CA THR A 3 -42.61 -17.97 31.36
C THR A 3 -41.68 -17.00 30.62
N ILE A 4 -40.47 -16.84 31.17
CA ILE A 4 -39.38 -16.03 30.62
C ILE A 4 -38.81 -16.78 29.39
N ALA A 5 -39.14 -16.31 28.19
CA ALA A 5 -38.56 -16.82 26.95
C ALA A 5 -37.11 -16.33 26.84
N LYS A 6 -36.15 -17.22 27.09
CA LYS A 6 -34.73 -17.00 26.80
C LYS A 6 -34.51 -17.16 25.30
N THR A 7 -34.59 -16.05 24.55
CA THR A 7 -34.13 -15.99 23.16
C THR A 7 -32.60 -16.01 23.15
N MET A 8 -32.02 -17.19 22.91
CA MET A 8 -30.59 -17.32 22.60
C MET A 8 -30.32 -16.70 21.23
N MET A 9 -29.73 -15.51 21.23
CA MET A 9 -29.29 -14.81 20.03
C MET A 9 -27.99 -15.47 19.54
N ALA A 10 -28.06 -16.24 18.46
CA ALA A 10 -26.88 -16.81 17.82
C ALA A 10 -26.10 -15.68 17.13
N VAL A 11 -24.93 -15.35 17.65
CA VAL A 11 -24.00 -14.40 17.02
C VAL A 11 -23.28 -15.13 15.89
N ALA A 12 -23.69 -14.88 14.65
CA ALA A 12 -22.95 -15.32 13.48
C ALA A 12 -21.65 -14.51 13.38
N VAL A 13 -20.53 -15.16 13.70
CA VAL A 13 -19.19 -14.58 13.54
C VAL A 13 -18.89 -14.59 12.03
N LEU A 14 -19.10 -13.44 11.38
CA LEU A 14 -18.59 -13.17 10.05
C LEU A 14 -17.07 -13.08 10.14
N SER A 15 -16.38 -14.18 9.86
CA SER A 15 -14.93 -14.21 9.68
C SER A 15 -14.57 -13.37 8.45
N ALA A 16 -14.22 -12.10 8.68
CA ALA A 16 -13.69 -11.22 7.65
C ALA A 16 -12.31 -11.75 7.23
N SER A 17 -12.28 -12.42 6.08
CA SER A 17 -11.05 -12.83 5.42
C SER A 17 -10.34 -11.58 4.90
N PHE A 18 -9.37 -11.05 5.66
CA PHE A 18 -8.48 -10.02 5.13
C PHE A 18 -7.60 -10.64 4.03
N PRO A 19 -7.61 -10.11 2.81
CA PRO A 19 -6.63 -10.53 1.81
C PRO A 19 -5.23 -10.15 2.30
N SER A 20 -4.41 -11.17 2.56
CA SER A 20 -2.98 -10.99 2.80
C SER A 20 -2.32 -10.49 1.51
N PHE A 21 -2.24 -9.18 1.33
CA PHE A 21 -1.44 -8.60 0.25
C PHE A 21 0.03 -8.75 0.62
N ALA A 22 0.72 -9.68 -0.03
CA ALA A 22 2.17 -9.78 0.07
C ALA A 22 2.77 -8.53 -0.59
N SER A 23 3.52 -7.74 0.18
CA SER A 23 4.21 -6.56 -0.35
C SER A 23 5.26 -7.00 -1.38
N MET A 24 5.17 -6.51 -2.60
CA MET A 24 6.13 -6.75 -3.67
C MET A 24 7.25 -5.71 -3.62
N ARG A 25 8.43 -6.05 -4.12
CA ARG A 25 9.57 -5.14 -4.23
C ARG A 25 9.60 -4.56 -5.65
N TYR A 26 9.50 -3.25 -5.76
CA TYR A 26 9.51 -2.50 -7.02
C TYR A 26 10.84 -1.76 -7.20
N SER A 27 11.32 -1.68 -8.44
CA SER A 27 12.43 -0.81 -8.83
C SER A 27 11.91 0.48 -9.43
N CYS A 28 12.24 1.61 -8.82
CA CYS A 28 11.65 2.91 -9.13
C CYS A 28 12.72 3.89 -9.62
N HIS A 29 12.61 4.29 -10.87
CA HIS A 29 13.54 5.19 -11.55
C HIS A 29 13.12 6.65 -11.37
N ARG A 30 14.07 7.50 -10.99
CA ARG A 30 13.87 8.95 -10.85
C ARG A 30 14.21 9.66 -12.16
N TYR A 31 13.33 10.54 -12.60
CA TYR A 31 13.56 11.38 -13.77
C TYR A 31 13.52 12.87 -13.41
N VAL A 32 14.41 13.65 -14.04
CA VAL A 32 14.46 15.12 -13.96
C VAL A 32 14.74 15.67 -15.35
N GLY A 33 13.88 16.54 -15.86
CA GLY A 33 13.94 17.06 -17.23
C GLY A 33 13.74 16.00 -18.30
N GLY A 34 13.11 14.86 -17.95
CA GLY A 34 13.00 13.68 -18.83
C GLY A 34 14.25 12.78 -18.84
N GLU A 35 15.33 13.16 -18.15
CA GLU A 35 16.54 12.35 -18.06
C GLU A 35 16.51 11.45 -16.82
N TRP A 36 17.03 10.23 -16.97
CA TRP A 36 17.18 9.29 -15.87
C TRP A 36 18.29 9.74 -14.93
N GLN A 37 17.97 9.82 -13.64
CA GLN A 37 18.90 10.34 -12.62
C GLN A 37 19.23 9.32 -11.53
N GLY A 38 18.65 8.11 -11.56
CA GLY A 38 18.90 7.06 -10.57
C GLY A 38 17.71 6.15 -10.33
N ALA A 39 17.91 5.13 -9.49
CA ALA A 39 16.87 4.18 -9.09
C ALA A 39 16.87 3.91 -7.58
N THR A 40 15.70 3.58 -7.04
CA THR A 40 15.53 3.14 -5.65
C THR A 40 14.58 1.96 -5.59
N TYR A 41 14.72 1.14 -4.56
CA TYR A 41 13.80 0.04 -4.31
C TYR A 41 12.82 0.41 -3.19
N VAL A 42 11.56 0.05 -3.40
CA VAL A 42 10.48 0.22 -2.42
C VAL A 42 9.62 -1.02 -2.36
N SER A 43 9.11 -1.32 -1.16
CA SER A 43 8.13 -2.37 -0.96
C SER A 43 6.72 -1.77 -0.92
N ALA A 44 5.84 -2.29 -1.77
CA ALA A 44 4.47 -1.81 -1.90
C ALA A 44 3.55 -2.94 -2.39
N ASN A 45 2.24 -2.76 -2.25
CA ASN A 45 1.25 -3.74 -2.70
C ASN A 45 0.83 -3.50 -4.16
N SER A 46 1.27 -2.38 -4.77
CA SER A 46 0.93 -2.00 -6.14
C SER A 46 1.97 -1.03 -6.69
N LYS A 47 2.08 -0.97 -8.03
CA LYS A 47 2.96 -0.03 -8.73
C LYS A 47 2.70 1.43 -8.33
N ASN A 48 1.43 1.84 -8.25
CA ASN A 48 1.07 3.21 -7.88
C ASN A 48 1.49 3.57 -6.44
N GLU A 49 1.35 2.62 -5.51
CA GLU A 49 1.83 2.78 -4.13
C GLU A 49 3.36 2.86 -4.08
N ALA A 50 4.05 2.06 -4.90
CA ALA A 50 5.50 2.12 -5.04
C ALA A 50 5.97 3.49 -5.56
N GLU A 51 5.32 4.02 -6.60
CA GLU A 51 5.66 5.32 -7.18
C GLU A 51 5.48 6.45 -6.16
N ALA A 52 4.37 6.46 -5.43
CA ALA A 52 4.13 7.44 -4.37
C ALA A 52 5.19 7.37 -3.25
N LYS A 53 5.52 6.15 -2.78
CA LYS A 53 6.56 5.95 -1.76
C LYS A 53 7.94 6.35 -2.24
N ALA A 54 8.30 6.01 -3.48
CA ALA A 54 9.59 6.35 -4.06
C ALA A 54 9.72 7.86 -4.28
N LEU A 55 8.66 8.52 -4.77
CA LEU A 55 8.59 9.96 -4.93
C LEU A 55 8.82 10.66 -3.58
N GLN A 56 8.05 10.28 -2.56
CA GLN A 56 8.20 10.84 -1.21
C GLN A 56 9.61 10.63 -0.66
N LYS A 57 10.17 9.43 -0.81
CA LYS A 57 11.54 9.13 -0.39
C LYS A 57 12.56 10.05 -1.07
N TYR A 58 12.43 10.32 -2.37
CA TYR A 58 13.33 11.26 -3.07
C TYR A 58 13.19 12.70 -2.53
N HIS A 59 11.97 13.14 -2.22
CA HIS A 59 11.73 14.44 -1.60
C HIS A 59 12.35 14.54 -0.20
N ASP A 60 12.20 13.50 0.63
CA ASP A 60 12.76 13.43 1.99
C ASP A 60 14.30 13.48 1.97
N MET A 61 14.91 12.95 0.91
CA MET A 61 16.36 13.01 0.67
C MET A 61 16.82 14.35 0.05
N GLY A 62 15.90 15.30 -0.19
CA GLY A 62 16.21 16.61 -0.77
C GLY A 62 16.55 16.57 -2.26
N TYR A 63 16.18 15.49 -2.97
CA TYR A 63 16.42 15.39 -4.40
C TYR A 63 15.33 16.08 -5.22
N LYS A 64 15.74 16.72 -6.32
CA LYS A 64 14.80 17.13 -7.37
C LYS A 64 14.25 15.88 -8.07
N VAL A 65 12.95 15.85 -8.29
CA VAL A 65 12.24 14.78 -9.01
C VAL A 65 11.03 15.37 -9.72
N ASP A 66 10.89 15.08 -11.01
CA ASP A 66 9.70 15.49 -11.79
C ASP A 66 8.68 14.34 -11.82
N TYR A 67 9.15 13.12 -12.07
CA TYR A 67 8.34 11.91 -11.94
C TYR A 67 9.20 10.69 -11.61
N VAL A 68 8.51 9.64 -11.17
CA VAL A 68 9.09 8.33 -10.89
C VAL A 68 8.33 7.30 -11.70
N GLU A 69 9.06 6.35 -12.29
CA GLU A 69 8.46 5.19 -12.96
C GLU A 69 8.94 3.91 -12.27
N CYS A 70 8.00 3.11 -11.78
CA CYS A 70 8.31 1.83 -11.12
C CYS A 70 8.00 0.61 -11.99
N LYS A 71 8.84 -0.42 -11.86
CA LYS A 71 8.70 -1.75 -12.49
C LYS A 71 8.75 -2.85 -11.44
#